data_AF-A0A5B7FH52-F1
#
_entry.id   AF-A0A5B7FH52-F1
#
_cell.length_a   1.000
_cell.length_b   1.000
_cell.length_c   1.000
_cell.angle_alpha   90.00
_cell.angle_beta   90.00
_cell.angle_gamma   90.00
#
_symmetry.space_group_name_H-M   'P 1'
#
loop_
_entity.id
_entity.type
_entity.pdbx_description
1 polymer ?
#
loop_
_entity_poly.entity_id
_entity_poly.type
_entity_poly.pdbx_seq_one_letter_code
_entity_poly.pdbx_strand_id
1 'polypeptide(L)'
;MGKLSNLGPANLLPVNPYGPSDSSSPFPLKVQEKKSYALNSVVWVRQGGLQSDIQKILRHARKLPDKTQSFYKELNRVRRAALSYGFGELLEGLASVLERECTLLPSSAHPEAAIQLQHAYEALRNHDRKDVRQSITPLKTTYSGND
;
A
#
# COMPACT_ATOMS: atom_id res chain seq x y z
N MET A 1 -8.27 -25.12 -15.19
CA MET A 1 -7.95 -26.41 -15.83
C MET A 1 -6.68 -26.35 -16.68
N GLY A 2 -6.33 -25.22 -17.32
CA GLY A 2 -5.13 -25.18 -18.18
C GLY A 2 -5.39 -25.84 -19.53
N LYS A 3 -4.33 -26.25 -20.24
CA LYS A 3 -4.48 -27.00 -21.51
C LYS A 3 -4.93 -28.43 -21.22
N LEU A 4 -6.04 -28.86 -21.82
CA LEU A 4 -6.60 -30.21 -21.60
C LEU A 4 -5.64 -31.33 -22.00
N SER A 5 -4.81 -31.10 -23.04
CA SER A 5 -3.76 -32.03 -23.48
C SER A 5 -2.69 -32.32 -22.42
N ASN A 6 -2.60 -31.48 -21.39
CA ASN A 6 -1.61 -31.60 -20.32
C ASN A 6 -2.20 -32.21 -19.04
N LEU A 7 -3.46 -32.65 -19.08
CA LEU A 7 -4.06 -33.40 -17.98
C LEU A 7 -3.62 -34.86 -18.07
N GLY A 8 -2.97 -35.35 -17.02
CA GLY A 8 -2.54 -36.73 -16.89
C GLY A 8 -3.14 -37.37 -15.63
N PRO A 9 -3.16 -38.71 -15.57
CA PRO A 9 -3.61 -39.42 -14.38
C PRO A 9 -2.66 -39.17 -13.20
N ALA A 10 -3.22 -39.01 -12.00
CA ALA A 10 -2.48 -38.63 -10.79
C ALA A 10 -1.40 -39.63 -10.38
N ASN A 11 -1.54 -40.90 -10.77
CA ASN A 11 -0.59 -41.97 -10.48
C ASN A 11 0.76 -41.83 -11.22
N LEU A 12 0.83 -41.02 -12.28
CA LEU A 12 2.07 -40.74 -13.00
C LEU A 12 2.87 -39.59 -12.37
N LEU A 13 2.30 -38.90 -11.37
CA LEU A 13 2.99 -37.84 -10.66
C LEU A 13 3.78 -38.43 -9.47
N PRO A 14 4.95 -37.86 -9.13
CA PRO A 14 5.73 -38.30 -7.97
C PRO A 14 4.97 -38.21 -6.64
N VAL A 15 3.99 -37.31 -6.57
CA VAL A 15 3.16 -37.06 -5.39
C VAL A 15 1.72 -36.90 -5.84
N ASN A 16 0.79 -37.57 -5.15
CA ASN A 16 -0.64 -37.40 -5.40
C ASN A 16 -1.05 -35.95 -5.06
N PRO A 17 -1.48 -35.14 -6.05
CA PRO A 17 -1.80 -33.73 -5.84
C PRO A 17 -3.07 -33.50 -5.01
N TYR A 18 -3.84 -34.56 -4.75
CA TYR A 18 -5.02 -34.55 -3.88
C TYR A 18 -4.68 -34.82 -2.40
N GLY A 19 -3.43 -35.16 -2.10
CA GLY A 19 -3.00 -35.53 -0.76
C GLY A 19 -3.50 -36.91 -0.33
N PRO A 20 -3.10 -37.39 0.86
CA PRO A 20 -3.40 -38.74 1.34
C PRO A 20 -4.87 -38.98 1.69
N SER A 21 -5.67 -37.93 1.86
CA SER A 21 -7.08 -37.99 2.26
C SER A 21 -7.98 -37.07 1.42
N ASP A 22 -7.60 -36.78 0.18
CA ASP A 22 -8.32 -35.84 -0.71
C ASP A 22 -8.51 -34.43 -0.11
N SER A 23 -7.51 -33.98 0.67
CA SER A 23 -7.55 -32.73 1.43
C SER A 23 -6.99 -31.52 0.67
N SER A 24 -6.36 -31.74 -0.48
CA SER A 24 -5.82 -30.70 -1.35
C SER A 24 -6.32 -30.87 -2.78
N SER A 25 -6.14 -29.83 -3.59
CA SER A 25 -6.41 -29.94 -5.02
C SER A 25 -5.37 -29.15 -5.81
N PRO A 26 -4.89 -29.68 -6.96
CA PRO A 26 -4.08 -28.90 -7.89
C PRO A 26 -4.89 -27.82 -8.60
N PHE A 27 -6.22 -27.79 -8.39
CA PHE A 27 -7.13 -26.83 -8.98
C PHE A 27 -7.79 -25.94 -7.92
N PRO A 28 -8.16 -24.69 -8.30
CA PRO A 28 -7.95 -24.08 -9.62
C PRO A 28 -6.49 -23.68 -9.87
N LEU A 29 -6.05 -23.76 -11.13
CA LEU A 29 -4.74 -23.24 -11.53
C LEU A 29 -4.70 -21.72 -11.31
N LYS A 30 -3.65 -21.23 -10.66
CA LYS A 30 -3.43 -19.80 -10.48
C LYS A 30 -3.14 -19.16 -11.84
N VAL A 31 -3.84 -18.07 -12.15
CA VAL A 31 -3.53 -17.24 -13.33
C VAL A 31 -2.20 -16.54 -13.08
N GLN A 32 -1.30 -16.54 -14.07
CA GLN A 32 0.05 -15.99 -13.95
C GLN A 32 0.04 -14.51 -13.58
N GLU A 33 -0.84 -13.74 -14.22
CA GLU A 33 -1.10 -12.35 -13.89
C GLU A 33 -2.43 -12.21 -13.15
N LYS A 34 -2.39 -11.54 -12.01
CA LYS A 34 -3.60 -11.18 -11.27
C LYS A 34 -4.40 -10.18 -12.09
N LYS A 35 -5.70 -10.40 -12.17
CA LYS A 35 -6.64 -9.45 -12.80
C LYS A 35 -6.73 -8.16 -11.98
N SER A 36 -7.19 -7.08 -12.60
CA SER A 36 -7.29 -5.74 -11.96
C SER A 36 -8.05 -5.74 -10.64
N TYR A 37 -9.11 -6.55 -10.51
CA TYR A 37 -9.89 -6.69 -9.27
C TYR A 37 -9.18 -7.46 -8.15
N ALA A 38 -8.13 -8.21 -8.48
CA ALA A 38 -7.28 -8.93 -7.53
C ALA A 38 -5.96 -8.19 -7.26
N LEU A 39 -5.83 -6.97 -7.79
CA LEU A 39 -4.70 -6.06 -7.60
C LEU A 39 -5.18 -4.80 -6.88
N ASN A 40 -4.28 -4.18 -6.11
CA ASN A 40 -4.53 -2.87 -5.49
C ASN A 40 -4.34 -1.75 -6.53
N SER A 41 -5.12 -1.81 -7.61
CA SER A 41 -5.11 -0.81 -8.68
C SER A 41 -5.59 0.55 -8.16
N VAL A 42 -5.08 1.62 -8.76
CA VAL A 42 -5.43 3.01 -8.39
C VAL A 42 -6.17 3.62 -9.58
N VAL A 43 -7.43 4.01 -9.39
CA VAL A 43 -8.29 4.52 -10.46
C VAL A 43 -8.97 5.81 -9.99
N TRP A 44 -8.63 6.94 -10.60
CA TRP A 44 -9.12 8.27 -10.22
C TRP A 44 -9.93 8.96 -11.33
N VAL A 45 -10.60 8.18 -12.16
CA VAL A 45 -11.53 8.70 -13.19
C VAL A 45 -12.75 9.37 -12.54
N ARG A 46 -13.16 8.90 -11.37
CA ARG A 46 -14.25 9.47 -10.56
C ARG A 46 -13.70 9.98 -9.24
N GLN A 47 -14.25 11.10 -8.76
CA GLN A 47 -13.85 11.75 -7.51
C GLN A 47 -13.87 10.81 -6.30
N GLY A 48 -14.86 9.91 -6.21
CA GLY A 48 -15.01 9.00 -5.06
C GLY A 48 -13.83 8.05 -4.85
N GLY A 49 -13.16 7.63 -5.92
CA GLY A 49 -11.97 6.77 -5.83
C GLY A 49 -10.79 7.51 -5.19
N LEU A 50 -10.55 8.74 -5.65
CA LEU A 50 -9.51 9.62 -5.09
C LEU A 50 -9.77 9.95 -3.62
N GLN A 51 -11.00 10.35 -3.28
CA GLN A 51 -11.38 10.65 -1.90
C GLN A 51 -11.18 9.44 -0.98
N SER A 52 -11.55 8.24 -1.43
CA SER A 52 -11.39 7.01 -0.66
C SER A 52 -9.92 6.70 -0.34
N ASP A 53 -9.03 6.92 -1.30
CA ASP A 53 -7.59 6.73 -1.13
C ASP A 53 -6.99 7.74 -0.15
N ILE A 54 -7.30 9.03 -0.31
CA ILE A 54 -6.85 10.07 0.62
C ILE A 54 -7.35 9.77 2.04
N GLN A 55 -8.65 9.48 2.19
CA GLN A 55 -9.22 9.15 3.50
C GLN A 55 -8.57 7.92 4.12
N LYS A 56 -8.14 6.93 3.32
CA LYS A 56 -7.44 5.75 3.82
C LYS A 56 -6.09 6.11 4.43
N ILE A 57 -5.34 7.01 3.79
CA ILE A 57 -4.09 7.57 4.34
C ILE A 57 -4.37 8.27 5.67
N LEU A 58 -5.37 9.17 5.70
CA LEU A 58 -5.69 9.94 6.92
C LEU A 58 -6.16 9.05 8.08
N ARG A 59 -6.92 7.98 7.79
CA ARG A 59 -7.30 6.99 8.80
C ARG A 59 -6.10 6.29 9.43
N HIS A 60 -5.04 6.03 8.67
CA HIS A 60 -3.81 5.44 9.20
C HIS A 60 -2.92 6.48 9.90
N ALA A 61 -2.88 7.72 9.39
CA ALA A 61 -2.16 8.83 9.99
C ALA A 61 -2.59 9.10 11.44
N ARG A 62 -3.89 9.08 11.72
CA ARG A 62 -4.44 9.28 13.08
C ARG A 62 -4.14 8.13 14.05
N LYS A 63 -3.59 7.02 13.56
CA LYS A 63 -3.21 5.85 14.35
C LYS A 63 -1.69 5.64 14.38
N LEU A 64 -0.92 6.70 14.17
CA LEU A 64 0.53 6.65 14.34
C LEU A 64 0.89 6.68 15.84
N PRO A 65 1.89 5.91 16.28
CA PRO A 65 2.79 5.05 15.48
C PRO A 65 2.26 3.65 15.14
N ASP A 66 1.15 3.18 15.72
CA ASP A 66 0.63 1.80 15.57
C ASP A 66 0.44 1.35 14.11
N LYS A 67 0.09 2.27 13.22
CA LYS A 67 -0.17 2.00 11.79
C LYS A 67 0.89 2.57 10.85
N THR A 68 2.11 2.80 11.32
CA THR A 68 3.22 3.34 10.52
C THR A 68 3.41 2.61 9.19
N GLN A 69 3.51 1.28 9.19
CA GLN A 69 3.68 0.51 7.94
C GLN A 69 2.51 0.68 6.97
N SER A 70 1.27 0.70 7.49
CA SER A 70 0.07 0.86 6.66
C SER A 70 -0.02 2.27 6.09
N PHE A 71 0.31 3.29 6.89
CA PHE A 71 0.36 4.69 6.48
C PHE A 71 1.34 4.88 5.31
N TYR A 72 2.61 4.47 5.46
CA TYR A 72 3.60 4.63 4.40
C TYR A 72 3.31 3.79 3.16
N LYS A 73 2.71 2.59 3.32
CA LYS A 73 2.30 1.77 2.18
C LYS A 73 1.24 2.47 1.32
N GLU A 74 0.22 3.04 1.95
CA GLU A 74 -0.84 3.78 1.24
C GLU A 74 -0.33 5.11 0.69
N LEU A 75 0.50 5.84 1.45
CA LEU A 75 1.15 7.07 1.01
C LEU A 75 1.98 6.85 -0.26
N ASN A 76 2.82 5.83 -0.27
CA ASN A 76 3.65 5.50 -1.45
C ASN A 76 2.83 4.98 -2.63
N ARG A 77 1.72 4.29 -2.37
CA ARG A 77 0.78 3.84 -3.41
C ARG A 77 0.16 5.04 -4.12
N VAL A 78 -0.35 6.02 -3.37
CA VAL A 78 -0.90 7.27 -3.92
C VAL A 78 0.19 8.08 -4.61
N ARG A 79 1.37 8.23 -3.99
CA ARG A 79 2.50 8.97 -4.59
C ARG A 79 2.88 8.40 -5.95
N ARG A 80 3.09 7.09 -6.05
CA ARG A 80 3.44 6.42 -7.30
C ARG A 80 2.39 6.65 -8.37
N ALA A 81 1.10 6.51 -8.03
CA ALA A 81 0.03 6.72 -8.98
C ALA A 81 -0.02 8.17 -9.47
N ALA A 82 0.09 9.15 -8.56
CA ALA A 82 0.11 10.57 -8.91
C ALA A 82 1.28 10.90 -9.85
N LEU A 83 2.49 10.42 -9.57
CA LEU A 83 3.65 10.63 -10.45
C LEU A 83 3.47 9.94 -11.81
N SER A 84 2.93 8.71 -11.83
CA SER A 84 2.64 8.00 -13.09
C SER A 84 1.57 8.69 -13.94
N TYR A 85 0.64 9.42 -13.32
CA TYR A 85 -0.38 10.21 -14.01
C TYR A 85 0.05 11.64 -14.32
N GLY A 86 1.22 12.09 -13.83
CA GLY A 86 1.63 13.49 -13.94
C GLY A 86 0.79 14.45 -13.09
N PHE A 87 0.13 13.95 -12.03
CA PHE A 87 -0.79 14.72 -11.19
C PHE A 87 -0.09 15.29 -9.95
N GLY A 88 0.85 16.23 -10.15
CA GLY A 88 1.66 16.83 -9.08
C GLY A 88 0.84 17.64 -8.06
N GLU A 89 -0.18 18.36 -8.51
CA GLU A 89 -1.06 19.15 -7.62
C GLU A 89 -1.73 18.31 -6.53
N LEU A 90 -1.99 17.03 -6.81
CA LEU A 90 -2.52 16.11 -5.81
C LEU A 90 -1.51 15.86 -4.67
N LEU A 91 -0.22 15.79 -4.99
CA LEU A 91 0.83 15.59 -3.99
C LEU A 91 0.97 16.82 -3.09
N GLU A 92 0.88 18.01 -3.66
CA GLU A 92 0.85 19.27 -2.89
C GLU A 92 -0.40 19.39 -2.03
N GLY A 93 -1.56 19.04 -2.58
CA GLY A 93 -2.82 18.99 -1.83
C GLY A 93 -2.75 17.99 -0.67
N LEU A 94 -2.22 16.80 -0.90
CA LEU A 94 -2.06 15.77 0.14
C LEU A 94 -1.06 16.20 1.21
N ALA A 95 0.06 16.82 0.83
CA ALA A 95 1.04 17.37 1.76
C ALA A 95 0.40 18.42 2.69
N SER A 96 -0.38 19.34 2.12
CA SER A 96 -1.08 20.39 2.87
C SER A 96 -2.11 19.80 3.86
N VAL A 97 -2.80 18.72 3.47
CA VAL A 97 -3.73 18.02 4.37
C VAL A 97 -2.97 17.32 5.51
N LEU A 98 -1.83 16.67 5.24
CA LEU A 98 -1.02 16.02 6.26
C LEU A 98 -0.39 17.01 7.23
N GLU A 99 0.07 18.16 6.74
CA GLU A 99 0.55 19.28 7.56
C GLU A 99 -0.56 19.75 8.52
N ARG A 100 -1.78 19.91 8.02
CA ARG A 100 -2.93 20.25 8.85
C ARG A 100 -3.26 19.16 9.88
N GLU A 101 -3.20 17.89 9.53
CA GLU A 101 -3.42 16.81 10.52
C GLU A 101 -2.33 16.80 11.59
N CYS A 102 -1.09 17.19 11.25
CA CYS A 102 0.00 17.32 12.21
C CYS A 102 -0.29 18.42 13.26
N THR A 103 -0.89 19.55 12.85
CA THR A 103 -1.24 20.64 13.78
C THR A 103 -2.50 20.35 14.59
N LEU A 104 -3.37 19.46 14.11
CA LEU A 104 -4.60 19.04 14.77
C LEU A 104 -4.44 17.79 15.64
N LEU A 105 -3.21 17.32 15.87
CA LEU A 105 -2.97 16.19 16.74
C LEU A 105 -3.49 16.48 18.16
N PRO A 106 -4.22 15.54 18.78
CA PRO A 106 -4.61 15.66 20.18
C PRO A 106 -3.39 15.81 21.09
N SER A 107 -3.53 16.52 22.21
CA SER A 107 -2.45 16.64 23.21
C SER A 107 -2.03 15.29 23.82
N SER A 108 -2.87 14.25 23.71
CA SER A 108 -2.59 12.87 24.11
C SER A 108 -1.93 12.02 23.02
N ALA A 109 -1.68 12.57 21.83
CA ALA A 109 -1.05 11.84 20.75
C ALA A 109 0.42 11.56 21.05
N HIS A 110 0.90 10.40 20.59
CA HIS A 110 2.30 10.03 20.75
C HIS A 110 3.20 10.99 19.94
N PRO A 111 4.33 11.48 20.50
CA PRO A 111 5.19 12.46 19.83
C PRO A 111 5.72 11.99 18.46
N GLU A 112 5.90 10.67 18.30
CA GLU A 112 6.28 10.08 17.01
C GLU A 112 5.27 10.33 15.89
N ALA A 113 3.97 10.49 16.19
CA ALA A 113 2.97 10.76 15.18
C ALA A 113 3.26 12.08 14.45
N ALA A 114 3.63 13.13 15.19
CA ALA A 114 3.99 14.42 14.63
C ALA A 114 5.26 14.32 13.76
N ILE A 115 6.29 13.62 14.25
CA ILE A 115 7.55 13.43 13.51
C ILE A 115 7.32 12.70 12.19
N GLN A 116 6.54 11.62 12.19
CA GLN A 116 6.26 10.85 10.98
C GLN A 116 5.38 11.63 10.00
N LEU A 117 4.38 12.37 10.50
CA LEU A 117 3.55 13.25 9.65
C LEU A 117 4.37 14.35 9.01
N GLN A 118 5.26 14.98 9.79
CA GLN A 118 6.14 16.02 9.31
C GLN A 118 7.05 15.54 8.19
N HIS A 119 7.77 14.45 8.44
CA HIS A 119 8.61 13.81 7.43
C HIS A 119 7.82 13.45 6.17
N ALA A 120 6.60 12.93 6.32
CA ALA A 120 5.78 12.55 5.18
C ALA A 120 5.36 13.75 4.30
N TYR A 121 4.88 14.85 4.87
CA TYR A 121 4.43 15.99 4.06
C TYR A 121 5.61 16.72 3.41
N GLU A 122 6.75 16.86 4.11
CA GLU A 122 7.98 17.44 3.52
C GLU A 122 8.52 16.57 2.38
N ALA A 123 8.45 15.25 2.53
CA ALA A 123 8.87 14.32 1.49
C ALA A 123 7.97 14.37 0.25
N LEU A 124 6.67 14.64 0.41
CA LEU A 124 5.71 14.84 -0.67
C LEU A 124 5.91 16.17 -1.40
N ARG A 125 6.18 17.28 -0.69
CA ARG A 125 6.50 18.57 -1.33
C ARG A 125 7.74 18.49 -2.21
N ASN A 126 8.72 17.70 -1.80
CA ASN A 126 9.93 17.44 -2.58
C ASN A 126 9.75 16.36 -3.66
N HIS A 127 8.59 16.27 -4.32
CA HIS A 127 8.29 15.20 -5.28
C HIS A 127 8.98 15.39 -6.65
N ASP A 128 9.19 16.63 -7.10
CA ASP A 128 9.76 16.97 -8.42
C ASP A 128 11.16 16.39 -8.68
N ARG A 129 11.89 16.00 -7.63
CA ARG A 129 13.27 15.51 -7.72
C ARG A 129 13.37 13.99 -7.61
N LYS A 130 12.25 13.27 -7.52
CA LYS A 130 12.24 11.87 -7.07
C LYS A 130 11.65 10.90 -8.08
N ASP A 131 12.43 9.86 -8.39
CA ASP A 131 11.99 8.71 -9.19
C ASP A 131 10.69 8.09 -8.62
N VAL A 132 9.77 7.71 -9.50
CA VAL A 132 8.55 6.94 -9.19
C VAL A 132 8.88 5.70 -8.36
N ARG A 133 10.05 5.09 -8.58
CA ARG A 133 10.50 3.88 -7.89
C ARG A 133 10.94 4.14 -6.45
N GLN A 134 11.36 5.35 -6.12
CA GLN A 134 11.84 5.67 -4.78
C GLN A 134 10.65 5.79 -3.82
N SER A 135 10.63 5.00 -2.76
CA SER A 135 9.57 5.06 -1.73
C SER A 135 10.00 5.93 -0.55
N ILE A 136 9.05 6.66 0.03
CA ILE A 136 9.23 7.37 1.29
C ILE A 136 9.25 6.32 2.41
N THR A 137 10.35 6.25 3.14
CA THR A 137 10.51 5.34 4.29
C THR A 137 10.22 6.08 5.60
N PRO A 138 9.69 5.39 6.64
CA PRO A 138 9.53 5.97 7.96
C PRO A 138 10.85 6.50 8.51
N LEU A 139 10.79 7.60 9.26
CA LEU A 139 11.95 8.11 9.98
C LEU A 139 12.25 7.17 11.16
N LYS A 140 13.52 6.83 11.38
CA LYS A 140 13.92 6.07 12.58
C LYS A 140 13.96 7.05 13.74
N THR A 141 13.02 6.91 14.67
CA THR A 141 12.94 7.75 15.87
C THR A 141 13.61 7.06 17.05
N THR A 142 14.06 7.82 18.04
CA THR A 142 14.60 7.26 19.29
C THR A 142 13.58 6.43 20.08
N TYR A 143 12.28 6.60 19.82
CA TYR A 143 11.20 5.81 20.39
C TYR A 143 11.10 4.39 19.80
N SER A 144 11.72 4.14 18.65
CA SER A 144 11.65 2.86 17.93
C SER A 144 12.65 1.78 18.39
N GLY A 145 13.41 2.04 19.47
CA GLY A 145 14.55 1.21 19.89
C GLY A 145 14.59 0.81 21.37
N ASN A 146 13.45 0.79 22.08
CA ASN A 146 13.39 0.39 23.50
C ASN A 146 12.57 -0.89 23.74
N ASP A 147 12.73 -1.88 22.85
CA ASP A 147 12.40 -3.30 23.09
C ASP A 147 13.68 -4.15 23.02
#